data_AF-A0A7C9E894-F1
#
_entry.id   AF-A0A7C9E894-F1
#
_cell.length_a   1.000
_cell.length_b   1.000
_cell.length_c   1.000
_cell.angle_alpha   90.00
_cell.angle_beta   90.00
_cell.angle_gamma   90.00
#
_symmetry.space_group_name_H-M   'P 1'
#
loop_
_entity.id
_entity.type
_entity.pdbx_description
1 polymer ?
#
loop_
_entity_poly.entity_id
_entity_poly.type
_entity_poly.pdbx_seq_one_letter_code
_entity_poly.pdbx_strand_id
1 'polypeptide(L)'
;GNEPFVTELSKWIFHERGHLKAVNIRHHKVGETDEPSIYRINDELEFSVEIYEWAETSWEPYVADDVQLQFFMMSPYLLKTLANDKKGLYSTSFRVPDVYGVFQFKIEYQRLGYSSLSLSRQIPVRPFRHNEYERFIPVAFPYYGASFST
;
A
#
# COMPACT_ATOMS: atom_id res chain seq x y z
N GLY A 1 -8.61 39.84 22.02
CA GLY A 1 -9.07 38.87 23.04
C GLY A 1 -8.66 37.47 22.61
N ASN A 2 -8.54 36.54 23.57
CA ASN A 2 -8.15 35.13 23.36
C ASN A 2 -9.31 34.24 22.88
N GLU A 3 -10.48 34.81 22.62
CA GLU A 3 -11.68 34.11 22.13
C GLU A 3 -11.43 33.24 20.88
N PRO A 4 -10.67 33.69 19.84
CA PRO A 4 -10.36 32.84 18.68
C PRO A 4 -9.54 31.59 19.05
N PHE A 5 -8.69 31.68 20.08
CA PHE A 5 -7.89 30.54 20.52
C PHE A 5 -8.73 29.51 21.27
N VAL A 6 -9.62 29.96 22.16
CA VAL A 6 -10.48 29.07 22.96
C VAL A 6 -11.47 28.32 22.05
N THR A 7 -12.00 28.99 21.03
CA THR A 7 -12.93 28.38 20.05
C THR A 7 -12.25 27.32 19.18
N GLU A 8 -11.06 27.58 18.65
CA GLU A 8 -10.31 26.55 17.89
C GLU A 8 -9.89 25.37 18.78
N LEU A 9 -9.53 25.63 20.05
CA LEU A 9 -9.19 24.57 21.00
C LEU A 9 -10.40 23.67 21.31
N SER A 10 -11.60 24.25 21.50
CA SER A 10 -12.80 23.44 21.70
C SER A 10 -13.13 22.57 20.48
N LYS A 11 -13.01 23.12 19.27
CA LYS A 11 -13.23 22.37 18.02
C LYS A 11 -12.29 21.17 17.90
N TRP A 12 -11.01 21.36 18.24
CA TRP A 12 -10.02 20.29 18.21
C TRP A 12 -10.30 19.19 19.26
N ILE A 13 -10.62 19.59 20.49
CA ILE A 13 -10.88 18.64 21.60
C ILE A 13 -12.13 17.79 21.32
N PHE A 14 -13.19 18.37 20.74
CA PHE A 14 -14.44 17.68 20.46
C PHE A 14 -14.49 16.97 19.08
N HIS A 15 -13.33 16.77 18.43
CA HIS A 15 -13.22 16.11 17.14
C HIS A 15 -14.01 16.77 15.99
N GLU A 16 -14.27 18.07 16.08
CA GLU A 16 -14.90 18.84 14.99
C GLU A 16 -13.90 19.17 13.87
N ARG A 17 -12.59 19.06 14.17
CA ARG A 17 -11.47 19.32 13.27
C ARG A 17 -10.32 18.32 13.51
N GLY A 18 -9.54 18.03 12.47
CA GLY A 18 -8.33 17.22 12.58
C GLY A 18 -8.59 15.71 12.73
N HIS A 19 -9.82 15.26 12.49
CA HIS A 19 -10.16 13.84 12.51
C HIS A 19 -10.01 13.24 11.10
N LEU A 20 -9.10 12.28 10.97
CA LEU A 20 -8.81 11.58 9.72
C LEU A 20 -9.52 10.23 9.68
N LYS A 21 -9.99 9.86 8.49
CA LYS A 21 -10.57 8.57 8.19
C LYS A 21 -10.04 8.06 6.87
N ALA A 22 -9.56 6.83 6.85
CA ALA A 22 -9.24 6.14 5.60
C ALA A 22 -10.32 5.13 5.24
N VAL A 23 -10.62 5.05 3.96
CA VAL A 23 -11.63 4.15 3.38
C VAL A 23 -11.12 3.58 2.05
N ASN A 24 -11.84 2.57 1.54
CA ASN A 24 -11.61 2.01 0.20
C ASN A 24 -10.14 1.63 -0.06
N ILE A 25 -9.52 0.89 0.87
CA ILE A 25 -8.21 0.29 0.62
C ILE A 25 -8.37 -0.71 -0.51
N ARG A 26 -7.59 -0.54 -1.58
CA ARG A 26 -7.57 -1.44 -2.73
C ARG A 26 -6.14 -1.79 -3.10
N HIS A 27 -5.95 -3.04 -3.50
CA HIS A 27 -4.67 -3.51 -4.02
C HIS A 27 -4.88 -4.57 -5.09
N HIS A 28 -4.20 -4.44 -6.22
CA HIS A 28 -4.30 -5.39 -7.32
C HIS A 28 -2.97 -5.49 -8.06
N LYS A 29 -2.85 -6.43 -8.99
CA LYS A 29 -1.70 -6.47 -9.90
C LYS A 29 -1.85 -5.38 -10.95
N VAL A 30 -0.74 -4.88 -11.47
CA VAL A 30 -0.77 -3.92 -12.57
C VAL A 30 -1.44 -4.57 -13.79
N GLY A 31 -2.49 -3.93 -14.31
CA GLY A 31 -3.29 -4.44 -15.44
C GLY A 31 -4.48 -5.32 -15.05
N GLU A 32 -4.64 -5.65 -13.77
CA GLU A 32 -5.82 -6.34 -13.22
C GLU A 32 -6.66 -5.36 -12.39
N THR A 33 -7.96 -5.62 -12.22
CA THR A 33 -8.85 -4.82 -11.37
C THR A 33 -9.22 -5.51 -10.05
N ASP A 34 -9.10 -6.83 -10.02
CA ASP A 34 -9.55 -7.64 -8.88
C ASP A 34 -8.44 -7.74 -7.84
N GLU A 35 -8.82 -7.76 -6.57
CA GLU A 35 -7.87 -7.96 -5.48
C GLU A 35 -7.42 -9.43 -5.43
N PRO A 36 -6.13 -9.73 -5.67
CA PRO A 36 -5.67 -11.09 -5.57
C PRO A 36 -5.59 -11.52 -4.11
N SER A 37 -5.89 -12.78 -3.84
CA SER A 37 -5.70 -13.38 -2.51
C SER A 37 -4.23 -13.68 -2.20
N ILE A 38 -3.37 -13.71 -3.22
CA ILE A 38 -1.94 -14.04 -3.11
C ILE A 38 -1.14 -13.35 -4.22
N TYR A 39 0.00 -12.77 -3.86
CA TYR A 39 0.98 -12.27 -4.83
C TYR A 39 2.10 -13.29 -5.02
N ARG A 40 2.79 -13.21 -6.16
CA ARG A 40 4.06 -13.90 -6.37
C ARG A 40 5.20 -12.92 -6.15
N ILE A 41 6.36 -13.43 -5.74
CA ILE A 41 7.60 -12.65 -5.77
C ILE A 41 7.76 -11.99 -7.14
N ASN A 42 8.30 -10.77 -7.15
CA ASN A 42 8.53 -10.00 -8.37
C ASN A 42 7.28 -9.58 -9.17
N ASP A 43 6.05 -9.84 -8.70
CA ASP A 43 4.87 -9.27 -9.34
C ASP A 43 4.85 -7.74 -9.17
N GLU A 44 4.35 -7.03 -10.18
CA GLU A 44 4.06 -5.60 -10.09
C GLU A 44 2.66 -5.39 -9.50
N LEU A 45 2.58 -4.58 -8.46
CA LEU A 45 1.33 -4.31 -7.75
C LEU A 45 1.06 -2.81 -7.69
N GLU A 46 -0.22 -2.49 -7.63
CA GLU A 46 -0.74 -1.14 -7.37
C GLU A 46 -1.55 -1.17 -6.08
N PHE A 47 -1.30 -0.18 -5.23
CA PHE A 47 -2.00 0.03 -3.97
C PHE A 47 -2.66 1.40 -3.99
N SER A 48 -3.89 1.48 -3.50
CA SER A 48 -4.59 2.74 -3.32
C SER A 48 -5.41 2.76 -2.03
N VAL A 49 -5.59 3.97 -1.47
CA VAL A 49 -6.41 4.23 -0.29
C VAL A 49 -6.98 5.63 -0.40
N GLU A 50 -8.22 5.81 0.02
CA GLU A 50 -8.83 7.14 0.12
C GLU A 50 -8.74 7.64 1.56
N ILE A 51 -8.30 8.88 1.77
CA ILE A 51 -8.19 9.51 3.09
C ILE A 51 -9.01 10.81 3.09
N TYR A 52 -9.85 10.95 4.11
CA TYR A 52 -10.73 12.09 4.32
C TYR A 52 -10.50 12.71 5.69
N GLU A 53 -10.72 14.02 5.80
CA GLU A 53 -10.74 14.81 7.02
C GLU A 53 -12.18 15.22 7.35
N TRP A 54 -12.54 15.20 8.63
CA TRP A 54 -13.82 15.74 9.10
C TRP A 54 -13.73 17.27 9.22
N ALA A 55 -14.53 17.97 8.42
CA ALA A 55 -14.60 19.42 8.37
C ALA A 55 -15.97 19.90 8.90
N GLU A 56 -16.17 19.82 10.22
CA GLU A 56 -17.36 20.21 11.03
C GLU A 56 -18.70 19.55 10.62
N THR A 57 -19.05 19.61 9.35
CA THR A 57 -20.31 19.19 8.73
C THR A 57 -20.17 18.02 7.77
N SER A 58 -18.99 17.83 7.14
CA SER A 58 -18.82 16.80 6.11
C SER A 58 -17.40 16.23 6.05
N TRP A 59 -17.27 15.07 5.39
CA TRP A 59 -15.98 14.44 5.09
C TRP A 59 -15.40 15.06 3.81
N GLU A 60 -14.30 15.77 3.95
CA GLU A 60 -13.58 16.40 2.85
C GLU A 60 -12.30 15.63 2.51
N PRO A 61 -11.86 15.61 1.25
CA PRO A 61 -10.60 14.98 0.87
C PRO A 61 -9.39 15.49 1.64
N TYR A 62 -8.63 14.59 2.26
CA TYR A 62 -7.38 14.97 2.91
C TYR A 62 -6.26 15.05 1.88
N VAL A 63 -5.55 16.18 1.84
CA VAL A 63 -4.42 16.40 0.90
C VAL A 63 -3.14 16.64 1.68
N ALA A 64 -2.21 15.69 1.58
CA ALA A 64 -0.90 15.74 2.18
C ALA A 64 0.12 15.03 1.27
N ASP A 65 1.39 15.41 1.38
CA ASP A 65 2.47 14.90 0.52
C ASP A 65 3.39 13.90 1.26
N ASP A 66 3.09 13.60 2.53
CA ASP A 66 3.94 12.85 3.45
C ASP A 66 3.33 11.51 3.91
N VAL A 67 2.22 11.07 3.32
CA VAL A 67 1.61 9.77 3.63
C VAL A 67 2.48 8.65 3.03
N GLN A 68 2.87 7.69 3.87
CA GLN A 68 3.76 6.59 3.48
C GLN A 68 3.10 5.23 3.65
N LEU A 69 3.32 4.36 2.66
CA LEU A 69 3.00 2.95 2.70
C LEU A 69 4.27 2.15 3.05
N GLN A 70 4.11 1.22 3.97
CA GLN A 70 5.09 0.20 4.32
C GLN A 70 4.62 -1.15 3.81
N PHE A 71 5.48 -1.86 3.09
CA PHE A 71 5.31 -3.29 2.83
C PHE A 71 6.12 -4.06 3.88
N PHE A 72 5.40 -4.58 4.88
CA PHE A 72 5.97 -5.00 6.16
C PHE A 72 5.81 -6.51 6.38
N MET A 73 6.80 -7.15 7.02
CA MET A 73 6.67 -8.53 7.51
C MET A 73 7.18 -8.64 8.95
N MET A 74 8.50 -8.67 9.13
CA MET A 74 9.18 -8.51 10.44
C MET A 74 9.83 -7.13 10.55
N SER A 75 10.20 -6.55 9.41
CA SER A 75 10.71 -5.21 9.21
C SER A 75 10.10 -4.65 7.91
N PRO A 76 10.11 -3.32 7.70
CA PRO A 76 9.66 -2.73 6.44
C PRO A 76 10.67 -3.09 5.33
N TYR A 77 10.23 -3.88 4.35
CA TYR A 77 11.05 -4.20 3.17
C TYR A 77 11.03 -3.08 2.14
N LEU A 78 9.92 -2.35 2.09
CA LEU A 78 9.71 -1.24 1.19
C LEU A 78 8.93 -0.16 1.92
N LEU A 79 9.41 1.08 1.77
CA LEU A 79 8.76 2.29 2.25
C LEU A 79 8.58 3.21 1.04
N LYS A 80 7.34 3.59 0.73
CA LYS A 80 7.02 4.47 -0.40
C LYS A 80 6.07 5.56 0.04
N THR A 81 6.38 6.80 -0.32
CA THR A 81 5.43 7.90 -0.23
C THR A 81 4.33 7.71 -1.28
N LEU A 82 3.08 7.87 -0.88
CA LEU A 82 1.92 7.77 -1.75
C LEU A 82 1.76 9.06 -2.56
N ALA A 83 1.46 8.92 -3.86
CA ALA A 83 1.07 10.05 -4.69
C ALA A 83 -0.41 10.39 -4.42
N ASN A 84 -0.71 11.69 -4.26
CA ASN A 84 -2.07 12.17 -4.08
C ASN A 84 -2.65 12.70 -5.40
N ASP A 85 -3.98 12.58 -5.57
CA ASP A 85 -4.71 13.15 -6.71
C ASP A 85 -5.41 14.48 -6.36
N LYS A 86 -5.17 15.00 -5.15
CA LYS A 86 -5.85 16.15 -4.52
C LYS A 86 -7.37 15.99 -4.33
N LYS A 87 -7.93 14.83 -4.62
CA LYS A 87 -9.32 14.43 -4.36
C LYS A 87 -9.41 13.39 -3.24
N GLY A 88 -8.31 13.15 -2.53
CA GLY A 88 -8.23 12.29 -1.35
C GLY A 88 -7.81 10.87 -1.68
N LEU A 89 -7.57 10.54 -2.96
CA LEU A 89 -7.04 9.25 -3.36
C LEU A 89 -5.51 9.29 -3.29
N TYR A 90 -4.96 8.34 -2.56
CA TYR A 90 -3.54 8.08 -2.44
C TYR A 90 -3.22 6.79 -3.14
N SER A 91 -2.19 6.78 -3.99
CA SER A 91 -1.81 5.60 -4.76
C SER A 91 -0.29 5.45 -4.87
N THR A 92 0.15 4.21 -5.07
CA THR A 92 1.54 3.90 -5.40
C THR A 92 1.62 2.55 -6.11
N SER A 93 2.64 2.39 -6.95
CA SER A 93 2.97 1.12 -7.58
C SER A 93 4.39 0.70 -7.23
N PHE A 94 4.57 -0.59 -7.02
CA PHE A 94 5.89 -1.17 -6.73
C PHE A 94 5.92 -2.66 -7.07
N ARG A 95 7.14 -3.19 -7.13
CA ARG A 95 7.40 -4.61 -7.34
C ARG A 95 7.55 -5.34 -6.01
N VAL A 96 6.88 -6.48 -5.86
CA VAL A 96 6.99 -7.33 -4.67
C VAL A 96 8.45 -7.79 -4.49
N PRO A 97 9.03 -7.67 -3.28
CA PRO A 97 10.39 -8.12 -2.99
C PRO A 97 10.61 -9.60 -3.32
N ASP A 98 11.87 -9.99 -3.53
CA ASP A 98 12.28 -11.37 -3.78
C ASP A 98 12.37 -12.21 -2.49
N VAL A 99 11.38 -12.05 -1.62
CA VAL A 99 11.23 -12.78 -0.36
C VAL A 99 9.77 -13.19 -0.23
N TYR A 100 9.53 -14.48 -0.04
CA TYR A 100 8.20 -15.02 0.17
C TYR A 100 7.86 -15.07 1.66
N GLY A 101 6.56 -15.07 1.97
CA GLY A 101 6.08 -15.01 3.34
C GLY A 101 4.74 -14.30 3.43
N VAL A 102 4.39 -13.87 4.64
CA VAL A 102 3.16 -13.13 4.88
C VAL A 102 3.51 -11.67 5.10
N PHE A 103 3.14 -10.83 4.16
CA PHE A 103 3.35 -9.39 4.25
C PHE A 103 2.10 -8.67 4.71
N GLN A 104 2.27 -7.39 5.06
CA GLN A 104 1.22 -6.46 5.40
C GLN A 104 1.45 -5.16 4.64
N PHE A 105 0.40 -4.66 3.97
CA PHE A 105 0.34 -3.25 3.60
C PHE A 105 0.01 -2.46 4.86
N LYS A 106 0.95 -1.66 5.32
CA LYS A 106 0.86 -0.95 6.59
C LYS A 106 0.99 0.55 6.36
N ILE A 107 0.02 1.32 6.86
CA ILE A 107 0.07 2.78 6.88
C ILE A 107 -0.07 3.21 8.33
N GLU A 108 0.96 3.87 8.83
CA GLU A 108 0.96 4.51 10.15
C GLU A 108 1.18 6.01 9.91
N TYR A 109 0.12 6.80 10.08
CA TYR A 109 0.19 8.25 9.94
C TYR A 109 -0.08 8.89 11.31
N GLN A 110 0.97 9.50 11.86
CA GLN A 110 0.91 10.22 13.12
C GLN A 110 1.44 11.63 12.89
N ARG A 111 0.52 12.60 12.83
CA ARG A 111 0.84 14.01 12.60
C ARG A 111 0.27 14.86 13.72
N LEU A 112 1.06 15.80 14.22
CA LEU A 112 0.61 16.72 15.27
C LEU A 112 -0.63 17.49 14.80
N GLY A 113 -1.65 17.55 15.65
CA GLY A 113 -2.92 18.21 15.36
C GLY A 113 -3.95 17.32 14.67
N TYR A 114 -3.57 16.12 14.22
CA TYR A 114 -4.47 15.16 13.58
C TYR A 114 -4.64 13.88 14.41
N SER A 115 -5.76 13.18 14.21
CA SER A 115 -5.95 11.84 14.76
C SER A 115 -5.01 10.83 14.09
N SER A 116 -4.51 9.87 14.86
CA SER A 116 -3.65 8.82 14.31
C SER A 116 -4.42 7.91 13.36
N LEU A 117 -3.80 7.59 12.22
CA LEU A 117 -4.30 6.61 11.27
C LEU A 117 -3.41 5.37 11.36
N SER A 118 -4.01 4.21 11.62
CA SER A 118 -3.32 2.92 11.58
C SER A 118 -4.12 1.95 10.75
N LEU A 119 -3.55 1.53 9.62
CA LEU A 119 -4.15 0.57 8.70
C LEU A 119 -3.16 -0.56 8.48
N SER A 120 -3.67 -1.79 8.50
CA SER A 120 -2.88 -2.98 8.14
C SER A 120 -3.75 -3.95 7.35
N ARG A 121 -3.26 -4.39 6.19
CA ARG A 121 -3.89 -5.40 5.34
C ARG A 121 -2.88 -6.51 5.05
N GLN A 122 -3.15 -7.70 5.58
CA GLN A 122 -2.28 -8.86 5.44
C GLN A 122 -2.46 -9.53 4.07
N ILE A 123 -1.34 -9.91 3.43
CA ILE A 123 -1.32 -10.59 2.16
C ILE A 123 -0.17 -11.61 2.07
N PRO A 124 -0.42 -12.85 1.64
CA PRO A 124 0.65 -13.80 1.38
C PRO A 124 1.36 -13.50 0.05
N VAL A 125 2.67 -13.72 0.06
CA VAL A 125 3.56 -13.70 -1.11
C VAL A 125 4.17 -15.09 -1.26
N ARG A 126 3.98 -15.70 -2.43
CA ARG A 126 4.51 -17.04 -2.76
C ARG A 126 5.72 -16.99 -3.70
N PRO A 127 6.58 -18.01 -3.67
CA PRO A 127 7.59 -18.20 -4.72
C PRO A 127 6.96 -18.61 -6.07
N PHE A 128 7.81 -18.70 -7.09
CA PHE A 128 7.45 -19.30 -8.38
C PHE A 128 6.98 -20.75 -8.19
N ARG A 129 5.89 -21.12 -8.88
CA ARG A 129 5.48 -22.51 -9.02
C ARG A 129 6.41 -23.22 -10.01
N HIS A 130 6.47 -24.55 -9.93
CA HIS A 130 7.29 -25.38 -10.82
C HIS A 130 7.03 -25.14 -12.33
N ASN A 131 5.84 -24.67 -12.69
CA ASN A 131 5.43 -24.40 -14.07
C ASN A 131 5.64 -22.94 -14.51
N GLU A 132 6.14 -22.08 -13.62
CA GLU A 132 6.35 -20.65 -13.89
C GLU A 132 7.82 -20.31 -14.17
N TYR A 133 8.73 -21.27 -13.99
CA TYR A 133 10.13 -21.11 -14.37
C TYR A 133 10.28 -21.10 -15.89
N GLU A 134 11.28 -20.36 -16.37
CA GLU A 134 11.65 -20.32 -17.78
C GLU A 134 12.02 -21.73 -18.26
N ARG A 135 11.50 -22.10 -19.44
CA ARG A 135 11.76 -23.39 -20.08
C ARG A 135 12.46 -23.17 -21.40
N PHE A 136 13.24 -24.17 -21.83
CA PHE A 136 13.98 -24.14 -23.09
C PHE A 136 15.00 -23.00 -23.16
N ILE A 137 15.78 -22.84 -22.07
CA ILE A 137 16.84 -21.85 -22.02
C ILE A 137 17.93 -22.17 -23.05
N PRO A 138 18.40 -21.20 -23.85
CA PRO A 138 19.38 -21.45 -24.91
C PRO A 138 20.68 -22.09 -24.42
N VAL A 139 21.11 -21.75 -23.20
CA VAL A 139 22.33 -22.28 -22.58
C VAL A 139 22.22 -23.79 -22.31
N ALA A 140 21.02 -24.33 -22.16
CA ALA A 140 20.80 -25.75 -21.88
C ALA A 140 20.58 -26.61 -23.14
N PHE A 141 20.66 -26.04 -24.36
CA PHE A 141 20.49 -26.80 -25.60
C PHE A 141 21.40 -28.03 -25.73
N PRO A 142 22.68 -28.01 -25.32
CA PRO A 142 23.53 -29.20 -25.36
C PRO A 142 22.96 -30.38 -24.56
N TYR A 143 22.36 -30.11 -23.39
CA TYR A 143 21.77 -31.15 -22.54
C TYR A 143 20.47 -31.71 -23.12
N TYR A 144 19.63 -30.83 -23.68
CA TYR A 144 18.39 -31.26 -24.35
C TYR A 144 18.71 -32.15 -25.55
N GLY A 145 19.67 -31.79 -26.40
CA GLY A 145 20.09 -32.61 -27.55
C GLY A 145 20.67 -33.96 -27.13
N ALA A 146 21.56 -33.97 -26.13
CA ALA A 146 22.17 -35.20 -25.62
C ALA A 146 21.13 -36.22 -25.13
N SER A 147 20.05 -35.79 -24.47
CA SER A 147 19.00 -36.68 -23.97
C SER A 147 18.22 -37.43 -25.05
N PHE A 148 18.21 -36.95 -26.30
CA PHE A 148 17.57 -37.63 -27.43
C PHE A 148 18.55 -38.46 -28.26
N SER A 149 19.85 -38.42 -27.93
CA SER A 149 20.90 -39.14 -28.66
C SER A 149 21.19 -40.54 -28.09
N THR A 150 20.65 -40.88 -26.92
CA THR A 150 20.63 -42.23 -26.35
C THR A 150 19.51 -43.06 -26.94
#